data_AF-A0A7X9FJD8-F1
#
_entry.id   AF-A0A7X9FJD8-F1
#
_cell.length_a   1.000
_cell.length_b   1.000
_cell.length_c   1.000
_cell.angle_alpha   90.00
_cell.angle_beta   90.00
_cell.angle_gamma   90.00
#
_symmetry.space_group_name_H-M   'P 1'
#
loop_
_entity.id
_entity.type
_entity.pdbx_description
1 polymer ?
#
loop_
_entity_poly.entity_id
_entity_poly.type
_entity_poly.pdbx_seq_one_letter_code
_entity_poly.pdbx_strand_id
1 'polypeptide(L)' 'NVEPLYGPVTHVSPTRPDEVKRTCTRDEVLANAPETDGRFFIVPRIV' A
#
# COMPACT_ATOMS: atom_id res chain seq x y z
N ASN A 1 -11.48 -29.38 -18.43
CA ASN A 1 -11.27 -28.00 -17.97
C ASN A 1 -10.23 -28.06 -16.86
N VAL A 2 -9.11 -27.33 -16.97
CA VAL A 2 -8.01 -27.39 -15.99
C VAL A 2 -8.06 -26.12 -15.15
N GLU A 3 -8.04 -26.29 -13.82
CA GLU A 3 -8.05 -25.17 -12.89
C GLU A 3 -6.73 -24.34 -12.98
N PRO A 4 -6.79 -23.01 -12.94
CA PRO A 4 -5.59 -22.16 -12.97
C PRO A 4 -4.72 -22.32 -11.73
N LEU A 5 -3.41 -22.21 -11.89
CA LEU A 5 -2.47 -22.14 -10.77
C LEU A 5 -2.46 -20.72 -10.19
N TYR A 6 -3.00 -20.55 -8.98
CA TYR A 6 -3.06 -19.27 -8.27
C TYR A 6 -1.77 -18.89 -7.53
N GLY A 7 -0.96 -19.87 -7.15
CA GLY A 7 0.29 -19.68 -6.45
C GLY A 7 1.05 -21.00 -6.33
N PRO A 8 2.39 -20.94 -6.14
CA PRO A 8 3.23 -22.14 -6.14
C PRO A 8 3.05 -23.02 -4.88
N VAL A 9 2.42 -22.48 -3.83
CA VAL A 9 2.21 -23.16 -2.55
C VAL A 9 0.75 -22.99 -2.14
N THR A 10 0.16 -24.04 -1.59
CA THR A 10 -1.18 -23.99 -1.02
C THR A 10 -1.13 -23.22 0.30
N HIS A 11 -1.72 -22.03 0.31
CA HIS A 11 -1.84 -21.22 1.52
C HIS A 11 -3.29 -21.24 2.02
N VAL A 12 -3.45 -21.36 3.34
CA VAL A 12 -4.67 -20.91 4.01
C VAL A 12 -4.71 -19.38 3.99
N SER A 13 -5.90 -18.79 3.95
CA SER A 13 -6.05 -17.33 3.96
C SER A 13 -5.40 -16.72 5.21
N PRO A 14 -4.34 -15.89 5.08
CA PRO A 14 -3.68 -15.29 6.23
C PRO A 14 -4.57 -14.22 6.86
N THR A 15 -4.57 -14.16 8.20
CA THR A 15 -5.26 -13.10 8.96
C THR A 15 -4.25 -12.17 9.63
N ARG A 16 -4.67 -10.94 9.93
CA ARG A 16 -3.88 -9.94 10.66
C ARG A 16 -4.60 -9.61 11.97
N PRO A 17 -3.88 -9.46 13.11
CA PRO A 17 -4.49 -8.97 14.34
C PRO A 17 -5.00 -7.53 14.17
N ASP A 18 -6.02 -7.17 14.94
CA ASP A 18 -6.60 -5.83 14.96
C ASP A 18 -5.80 -4.89 15.88
N GLU A 19 -4.60 -4.53 15.42
CA GLU A 19 -3.64 -3.72 16.18
C GLU A 19 -3.21 -2.49 15.38
N VAL A 20 -3.26 -1.32 16.04
CA VAL A 20 -2.77 -0.06 15.46
C VAL A 20 -1.24 -0.03 15.49
N LYS A 21 -0.62 0.27 14.35
CA LYS A 21 0.85 0.43 14.22
C LYS A 21 1.19 1.71 13.49
N ARG A 22 2.01 2.57 14.10
CA ARG A 22 2.59 3.75 13.45
C ARG A 22 4.00 3.41 12.96
N THR A 23 4.14 3.07 11.68
CA THR A 23 5.39 2.56 11.11
C THR A 23 6.21 3.62 10.35
N CYS A 24 5.67 4.81 10.14
CA CYS A 24 6.35 5.89 9.44
C CYS A 24 5.92 7.27 9.95
N THR A 25 6.78 8.25 9.71
CA THR A 25 6.54 9.68 9.87
C THR A 25 5.98 10.28 8.58
N ARG A 26 5.47 11.51 8.64
CA ARG A 26 4.96 12.19 7.45
C ARG A 26 6.06 12.49 6.43
N ASP A 27 7.22 12.90 6.93
CA ASP A 27 8.36 13.23 6.09
C ASP A 27 8.84 11.99 5.34
N GLU A 28 8.88 10.83 6.00
CA GLU A 28 9.19 9.53 5.35
C GLU A 28 8.17 9.17 4.27
N VAL A 29 6.88 9.43 4.50
CA VAL A 29 5.80 9.16 3.52
C VAL A 29 5.92 10.05 2.28
N LEU A 30 6.32 11.31 2.47
CA LEU A 30 6.41 12.31 1.39
C LEU A 30 7.79 12.36 0.72
N ALA A 31 8.80 11.67 1.26
CA ALA A 31 10.18 11.73 0.79
C ALA A 31 10.37 11.42 -0.70
N ASN A 32 9.50 10.57 -1.25
CA ASN A 32 9.54 10.17 -2.67
C ASN A 32 8.37 10.74 -3.48
N ALA A 33 7.61 11.69 -2.95
CA ALA A 33 6.53 12.34 -3.68
C ALA A 33 7.10 13.13 -4.87
N PRO A 34 6.62 12.93 -6.10
CA PRO A 34 7.07 13.73 -7.25
C PRO A 34 6.84 15.23 -7.06
N GLU A 35 5.71 15.59 -6.43
CA GLU A 35 5.38 16.95 -6.06
C GLU A 35 4.54 16.92 -4.76
N THR A 36 4.85 17.80 -3.81
CA THR A 36 4.18 17.91 -2.51
C THR A 36 4.30 19.31 -1.93
N ASP A 37 3.28 19.75 -1.19
CA ASP A 37 3.32 20.97 -0.37
C ASP A 37 3.83 20.72 1.07
N GLY A 38 4.42 19.54 1.32
CA GLY A 38 4.84 19.08 2.65
C GLY A 38 3.71 18.48 3.50
N ARG A 39 2.47 18.47 2.98
CA ARG A 39 1.31 17.89 3.67
C ARG A 39 0.53 16.91 2.78
N PHE A 40 0.48 17.16 1.49
CA PHE A 40 -0.27 16.41 0.49
C PHE A 40 0.58 16.08 -0.73
N PHE A 41 0.21 15.01 -1.43
CA PHE A 41 0.71 14.73 -2.77
C PHE A 41 -0.02 15.63 -3.78
N ILE A 42 0.72 16.30 -4.65
CA ILE A 42 0.15 17.12 -5.73
C ILE A 42 -0.02 16.23 -6.96
N VAL A 43 -1.23 16.25 -7.53
CA VAL A 43 -1.60 15.47 -8.73
C VAL A 43 -2.37 16.36 -9.71
N PRO A 44 -2.34 16.05 -11.03
CA PRO A 44 -3.18 16.75 -12.00
C PRO A 44 -4.66 16.67 -11.61
N ARG A 45 -5.37 17.80 -11.77
CA ARG A 45 -6.81 17.85 -11.49
C ARG A 45 -7.56 16.88 -12.39
N ILE A 46 -8.28 15.94 -11.80
CA ILE A 46 -9.20 15.06 -12.53
C ILE A 46 -10.39 15.90 -13.00
N VAL A 47 -10.68 15.83 -14.29
CA VAL A 47 -11.79 16.54 -14.97
C VAL A 47 -12.82 15.58 -15.49
#